data_AF-A0AAP0N3G8-F1
#
_entry.id   AF-A0AAP0N3G8-F1
#
_cell.length_a   1.000
_cell.length_b   1.000
_cell.length_c   1.000
_cell.angle_alpha   90.00
_cell.angle_beta   90.00
_cell.angle_gamma   90.00
#
_symmetry.space_group_name_H-M   'P 1'
#
loop_
_entity.id
_entity.type
_entity.pdbx_description
1 polymer ?
#
loop_
_entity_poly.entity_id
_entity_poly.type
_entity_poly.pdbx_seq_one_letter_code
_entity_poly.pdbx_strand_id
1 'polypeptide(L)'
;MEESSSSIRLAPQIGISDWLKKNVREDEYVVMKAEAELVEDMIKAKAICLVDELFLDCKNQWQDGKKKNKKSRRAYWECLALYGRLRDEGVAVHQWWG
;
A
#
# COMPACT_ATOMS: atom_id res chain seq x y z
N MET A 1 48.71 -1.96 7.47
CA MET A 1 47.89 -2.74 6.51
C MET A 1 46.57 -3.03 7.21
N GLU A 2 45.58 -2.14 7.18
CA GLU A 2 44.65 -1.89 6.06
C GLU A 2 44.04 -3.19 5.54
N GLU A 3 42.76 -3.43 5.88
CA GLU A 3 41.67 -3.90 5.01
C GLU A 3 40.54 -4.49 5.87
N SER A 4 39.26 -4.20 5.66
CA SER A 4 38.55 -3.12 4.99
C SER A 4 37.10 -3.31 5.44
N SER A 5 36.51 -2.26 6.00
CA SER A 5 35.14 -2.25 6.51
C SER A 5 34.18 -2.32 5.32
N SER A 6 33.55 -3.48 5.09
CA SER A 6 32.34 -3.53 4.26
C SER A 6 31.15 -3.10 5.11
N SER A 7 31.04 -1.78 5.32
CA SER A 7 29.78 -1.18 5.73
C SER A 7 28.77 -1.44 4.62
N ILE A 8 27.94 -2.48 4.78
CA ILE A 8 26.74 -2.66 3.97
C ILE A 8 25.92 -1.40 4.22
N ARG A 9 25.92 -0.48 3.26
CA ARG A 9 24.99 0.64 3.23
C ARG A 9 23.61 0.03 3.04
N LEU A 10 22.94 -0.28 4.15
CA LEU A 10 21.50 -0.48 4.15
C LEU A 10 20.94 0.85 3.63
N ALA A 11 20.59 0.90 2.36
CA ALA A 11 19.78 2.00 1.85
C ALA A 11 18.62 2.14 2.82
N PRO A 12 18.33 3.35 3.34
CA PRO A 12 17.18 3.53 4.21
C PRO A 12 15.97 2.92 3.50
N GLN A 13 15.33 1.92 4.12
CA GLN A 13 14.07 1.41 3.62
C GLN A 13 13.05 2.53 3.79
N ILE A 14 12.97 3.40 2.79
CA ILE A 14 12.06 4.54 2.79
C ILE A 14 10.65 3.96 2.66
N GLY A 15 9.77 4.26 3.61
CA GLY A 15 8.39 3.82 3.54
C GLY A 15 7.72 4.42 2.30
N ILE A 16 6.74 3.72 1.73
CA ILE A 16 6.03 4.21 0.53
C ILE A 16 5.41 5.59 0.77
N SER A 17 4.90 5.84 1.99
CA SER A 17 4.36 7.14 2.40
C SER A 17 5.40 8.26 2.38
N ASP A 18 6.63 7.99 2.82
CA ASP A 18 7.72 8.96 2.82
C ASP A 18 8.24 9.19 1.40
N TRP A 19 8.26 8.12 0.59
CA TRP A 19 8.62 8.22 -0.82
C TRP A 19 7.63 9.10 -1.58
N LEU A 20 6.31 8.90 -1.38
CA LEU A 20 5.28 9.72 -2.02
C LEU A 20 5.45 11.19 -1.65
N LYS A 21 5.53 11.51 -0.35
CA LYS A 21 5.69 12.90 0.11
C LYS A 21 6.95 13.59 -0.40
N LYS A 22 8.01 12.82 -0.68
CA LYS A 22 9.28 13.37 -1.16
C LYS A 22 9.29 13.58 -2.68
N ASN A 23 8.56 12.76 -3.44
CA ASN A 23 8.70 12.70 -4.89
C ASN A 23 7.45 13.13 -5.66
N VAL A 24 6.28 13.20 -5.02
CA VAL A 24 5.00 13.53 -5.66
C VAL A 24 4.53 14.89 -5.17
N ARG A 25 4.11 15.72 -6.12
CA ARG A 25 3.45 17.02 -5.87
C ARG A 25 1.93 16.88 -5.95
N GLU A 26 1.20 17.75 -5.25
CA GLU A 26 -0.26 17.70 -5.20
C GLU A 26 -0.96 17.93 -6.56
N ASP A 27 -0.26 18.49 -7.56
CA ASP A 27 -0.76 18.73 -8.92
C ASP A 27 -0.48 17.58 -9.90
N GLU A 28 0.18 16.52 -9.44
CA GLU A 28 0.50 15.35 -10.27
C GLU A 28 -0.59 14.29 -10.13
N TYR A 29 -1.04 13.76 -11.27
CA TYR A 29 -2.03 12.67 -11.28
C TYR A 29 -1.34 11.32 -11.07
N VAL A 30 -1.61 10.68 -9.93
CA VAL A 30 -0.94 9.44 -9.52
C VAL A 30 -1.91 8.28 -9.48
N VAL A 31 -1.54 7.22 -10.23
CA VAL A 31 -2.22 5.93 -10.23
C VAL A 31 -1.32 4.87 -9.62
N MET A 32 -1.82 4.13 -8.63
CA MET A 32 -1.03 3.11 -7.95
C MET A 32 -1.78 1.78 -7.84
N LYS A 33 -1.01 0.69 -7.77
CA LYS A 33 -1.48 -0.60 -7.25
C LYS A 33 -0.79 -0.88 -5.93
N ALA A 34 -1.54 -1.15 -4.87
CA ALA A 34 -0.98 -1.44 -3.56
C ALA A 34 -1.79 -2.49 -2.78
N GLU A 35 -1.11 -3.21 -1.89
CA GLU A 35 -1.74 -4.15 -0.97
C GLU A 35 -2.40 -3.40 0.21
N ALA A 36 -3.46 -4.00 0.77
CA ALA A 36 -4.26 -3.36 1.82
C ALA A 36 -3.47 -2.89 3.05
N GLU A 37 -2.41 -3.60 3.43
CA GLU A 37 -1.54 -3.21 4.57
C GLU A 37 -0.79 -1.91 4.29
N LEU A 38 -0.21 -1.76 3.11
CA LEU A 38 0.49 -0.53 2.70
C LEU A 38 -0.47 0.66 2.61
N VAL A 39 -1.69 0.40 2.13
CA VAL A 39 -2.72 1.43 1.98
C VAL A 39 -3.17 1.99 3.33
N GLU A 40 -3.34 1.14 4.33
CA GLU A 40 -3.65 1.61 5.68
C GLU A 40 -2.56 2.51 6.26
N ASP A 41 -1.31 2.17 6.02
CA ASP A 41 -0.19 2.97 6.48
C ASP A 41 -0.09 4.31 5.72
N MET A 42 -0.45 4.33 4.43
CA MET A 42 -0.59 5.58 3.67
C MET A 42 -1.72 6.48 4.21
N ILE A 43 -2.87 5.91 4.58
CA ILE A 43 -3.97 6.67 5.20
C ILE A 43 -3.52 7.23 6.57
N LYS A 44 -2.93 6.39 7.43
CA LYS A 44 -2.42 6.85 8.75
C LYS A 44 -1.37 7.94 8.61
N ALA A 45 -0.49 7.82 7.60
CA ALA A 45 0.54 8.80 7.34
C ALA A 45 0.04 10.05 6.60
N LYS A 46 -1.24 10.11 6.20
CA LYS A 46 -1.81 11.16 5.33
C LYS A 46 -1.03 11.34 4.03
N ALA A 47 -0.49 10.26 3.48
CA ALA A 47 0.17 10.26 2.17
C ALA A 47 -0.81 9.86 1.05
N ILE A 48 -1.97 9.28 1.42
CA ILE A 48 -2.97 8.79 0.46
C ILE A 48 -3.60 9.91 -0.39
N CYS A 49 -3.58 11.15 0.10
CA CYS A 49 -4.07 12.32 -0.62
C CYS A 49 -3.20 12.69 -1.85
N LEU A 50 -2.03 12.08 -1.99
CA LEU A 50 -1.14 12.21 -3.16
C LEU A 50 -1.44 11.15 -4.23
N VAL A 51 -2.53 10.39 -4.09
CA VAL A 51 -2.93 9.32 -5.00
C VAL A 51 -4.36 9.58 -5.45
N ASP A 52 -4.56 9.74 -6.75
CA ASP A 52 -5.88 10.00 -7.33
C ASP A 52 -6.64 8.70 -7.61
N GLU A 53 -5.95 7.68 -8.12
CA GLU A 53 -6.54 6.39 -8.46
C GLU A 53 -5.73 5.23 -7.87
N LEU A 54 -6.43 4.27 -7.25
CA LEU A 54 -5.84 3.15 -6.54
C LEU A 54 -6.47 1.82 -6.92
N PHE A 55 -5.64 0.90 -7.42
CA PHE A 55 -5.96 -0.51 -7.56
C PHE A 55 -5.62 -1.25 -6.26
N LEU A 56 -6.64 -1.53 -5.47
CA LEU A 56 -6.49 -2.18 -4.17
C LEU A 56 -6.42 -3.71 -4.33
N ASP A 57 -5.25 -4.26 -4.03
CA ASP A 57 -5.00 -5.70 -3.93
C ASP A 57 -5.31 -6.16 -2.49
N CYS A 58 -6.57 -6.54 -2.25
CA CYS A 58 -7.02 -7.02 -0.94
C CYS A 58 -7.36 -8.51 -0.99
N LYS A 59 -6.35 -9.34 -0.68
CA LYS A 59 -6.48 -10.81 -0.61
C LYS A 59 -7.38 -11.20 0.56
N ASN A 60 -8.67 -11.38 0.28
CA ASN A 60 -9.64 -11.83 1.26
C ASN A 60 -9.76 -13.37 1.29
N GLN A 61 -10.42 -13.88 2.33
CA GLN A 61 -10.62 -15.32 2.49
C GLN A 61 -11.49 -15.98 1.40
N TRP A 62 -12.29 -15.21 0.64
CA TRP A 62 -13.22 -15.73 -0.36
C TRP A 62 -12.57 -15.93 -1.73
N GLN A 63 -11.64 -15.07 -2.13
CA GLN A 63 -10.96 -15.17 -3.44
C GLN A 63 -10.08 -16.43 -3.59
N ASP A 64 -9.66 -17.05 -2.49
CA ASP A 64 -8.85 -18.27 -2.50
C ASP A 64 -9.68 -19.52 -2.15
N GLY A 65 -10.44 -20.01 -3.12
CA GLY A 65 -11.07 -21.33 -3.05
C GLY A 65 -10.05 -22.42 -2.69
N LYS A 66 -10.05 -22.88 -1.42
CA LYS A 66 -9.35 -24.08 -0.90
C LYS A 66 -7.81 -24.03 -0.70
N LYS A 67 -7.17 -22.93 -0.33
CA LYS A 67 -5.76 -23.00 0.15
C LYS A 67 -5.57 -22.52 1.59
N LYS A 68 -5.58 -23.51 2.50
CA LYS A 68 -5.30 -23.45 3.95
C LYS A 68 -3.83 -23.10 4.28
N ASN A 69 -3.25 -22.05 3.70
CA ASN A 69 -1.95 -21.55 4.18
C ASN A 69 -2.13 -20.29 5.03
N LYS A 70 -1.75 -20.46 6.31
CA LYS A 70 -1.88 -19.52 7.42
C LYS A 70 -0.90 -18.35 7.26
N LYS A 71 -1.36 -17.25 6.67
CA LYS A 71 -1.01 -15.90 7.11
C LYS A 71 -2.33 -15.14 7.15
N SER A 72 -2.59 -14.44 8.26
CA SER A 72 -3.81 -13.70 8.57
C SER A 72 -4.45 -13.05 7.34
N ARG A 73 -5.42 -13.71 6.70
CA ARG A 73 -6.16 -13.16 5.55
C ARG A 73 -7.31 -12.33 6.09
N ARG A 74 -7.41 -11.08 5.63
CA ARG A 74 -8.52 -10.18 6.01
C ARG A 74 -9.87 -10.81 5.68
N ALA A 75 -10.84 -10.54 6.55
CA ALA A 75 -12.24 -10.79 6.23
C ALA A 75 -12.67 -9.90 5.06
N TYR A 76 -13.60 -10.39 4.24
CA TYR A 76 -14.11 -9.66 3.08
C TYR A 76 -14.63 -8.25 3.45
N TRP A 77 -15.32 -8.15 4.59
CA TRP A 77 -15.85 -6.87 5.09
C TRP A 77 -14.76 -5.86 5.47
N GLU A 78 -13.59 -6.31 5.92
CA GLU A 78 -12.47 -5.41 6.22
C GLU A 78 -11.91 -4.78 4.95
N CYS A 79 -11.87 -5.54 3.84
CA CYS A 79 -11.53 -4.98 2.54
C CYS A 79 -12.56 -3.93 2.13
N LEU A 80 -13.86 -4.24 2.19
CA LEU A 80 -14.94 -3.30 1.84
C LEU A 80 -14.92 -2.02 2.69
N ALA A 81 -14.64 -2.14 3.98
CA ALA A 81 -14.50 -0.98 4.86
C ALA A 81 -13.31 -0.09 4.42
N LEU A 82 -12.20 -0.69 3.98
CA LEU A 82 -11.07 0.05 3.43
C LEU A 82 -11.42 0.78 2.13
N TYR A 83 -12.22 0.18 1.24
CA TYR A 83 -12.74 0.88 0.05
C TYR A 83 -13.54 2.13 0.42
N GLY A 84 -14.42 2.04 1.42
CA GLY A 84 -15.20 3.18 1.89
C GLY A 84 -14.30 4.31 2.36
N ARG A 85 -13.36 4.01 3.25
CA ARG A 85 -12.40 4.99 3.78
C ARG A 85 -11.58 5.69 2.70
N LEU A 86 -11.13 4.95 1.69
CA LEU A 86 -10.36 5.54 0.59
C LEU A 86 -11.18 6.50 -0.26
N ARG A 87 -12.46 6.20 -0.48
CA ARG A 87 -13.38 7.09 -1.19
C ARG A 87 -13.68 8.34 -0.38
N ASP A 88 -13.76 8.23 0.94
CA ASP A 88 -13.93 9.37 1.84
C ASP A 88 -12.71 10.32 1.79
N GLU A 89 -11.51 9.79 1.50
CA GLU A 89 -10.29 10.57 1.23
C GLU A 89 -10.23 11.14 -0.21
N GLY A 90 -11.24 10.88 -1.05
CA GLY A 90 -11.31 11.38 -2.42
C GLY A 90 -10.60 10.53 -3.47
N VAL A 91 -10.13 9.33 -3.13
CA VAL A 91 -9.41 8.45 -4.06
C VAL A 91 -10.37 7.59 -4.88
N ALA A 92 -10.17 7.53 -6.19
CA ALA A 92 -10.86 6.60 -7.08
C ALA A 92 -10.32 5.18 -6.88
N VAL A 93 -11.10 4.27 -6.29
CA VAL A 93 -10.62 2.92 -5.95
C VAL A 93 -11.23 1.84 -6.83
N HIS A 94 -10.37 1.00 -7.37
CA HIS A 94 -10.69 -0.15 -8.19
C HIS A 94 -10.22 -1.44 -7.52
N GLN A 95 -11.00 -2.50 -7.66
CA GLN A 95 -10.59 -3.81 -7.18
C GLN A 95 -9.61 -4.47 -8.13
N TRP A 96 -8.45 -4.86 -7.61
CA TRP A 96 -7.50 -5.68 -8.35
C TRP A 96 -7.83 -7.15 -8.17
N TRP A 97 -8.06 -7.86 -9.27
CA TRP A 97 -8.50 -9.26 -9.25
C TRP A 97 -7.39 -10.29 -9.41
N GLY A 98 -6.16 -9.87 -9.77
CA GLY A 98 -5.04 -10.79 -9.99
C GLY A 98 -5.11 -11.52 -11.31
#